data_AF-A0AAU2ZRZ3-F1
#
_entry.id   AF-A0AAU2ZRZ3-F1
#
_cell.length_a   1.000
_cell.length_b   1.000
_cell.length_c   1.000
_cell.angle_alpha   90.00
_cell.angle_beta   90.00
_cell.angle_gamma   90.00
#
_symmetry.space_group_name_H-M   'P 1'
#
loop_
_entity.id
_entity.type
_entity.pdbx_description
1 polymer ?
#
loop_
_entity_poly.entity_id
_entity_poly.type
_entity_poly.pdbx_seq_one_letter_code
_entity_poly.pdbx_strand_id
1 'polypeptide(L)' 'MGSVGLCTVFWMRAASFDQDGRGNAERRALFVGLWAPTLWFMAQSLRDLDQAVHTPPR' A
#
# COMPACT_ATOMS: atom_id res chain seq x y z
N MET A 1 -11.99 -0.53 2.98
CA MET A 1 -11.17 -0.30 4.19
C MET A 1 -10.28 -1.49 4.59
N GLY A 2 -9.90 -2.40 3.67
CA GLY A 2 -9.10 -3.58 4.02
C GLY A 2 -7.59 -3.30 4.20
N SER A 3 -7.03 -2.37 3.44
CA SER A 3 -5.61 -2.01 3.49
C SER A 3 -5.21 -1.29 4.78
N VAL A 4 -6.06 -0.38 5.25
CA VAL A 4 -5.87 0.35 6.50
C VAL A 4 -5.88 -0.62 7.68
N GLY A 5 -6.84 -1.56 7.71
CA GLY A 5 -6.91 -2.60 8.75
C GLY A 5 -5.69 -3.50 8.79
N LEU A 6 -5.17 -3.92 7.63
CA LEU A 6 -3.93 -4.70 7.55
C LEU A 6 -2.72 -3.92 8.07
N CYS A 7 -2.62 -2.63 7.73
CA CYS A 7 -1.53 -1.76 8.20
C CYS A 7 -1.56 -1.61 9.74
N THR A 8 -2.73 -1.40 10.33
CA THR A 8 -2.91 -1.25 11.78
C THR A 8 -2.61 -2.55 12.55
N VAL A 9 -3.02 -3.72 12.03
CA VAL A 9 -2.72 -5.03 12.64
C VAL A 9 -1.22 -5.35 12.60
N PHE A 10 -0.54 -5.06 11.49
CA PHE A 10 0.91 -5.25 11.41
C PHE A 10 1.69 -4.30 12.32
N TRP A 11 1.23 -3.05 12.48
CA TRP A 11 1.83 -2.09 13.41
C TRP A 11 1.75 -2.55 14.87
N MET A 12 0.57 -3.03 15.30
CA MET A 12 0.38 -3.60 16.64
C MET A 12 1.26 -4.85 16.88
N ARG A 13 1.44 -5.70 15.86
CA ARG A 13 2.30 -6.88 15.97
C ARG A 13 3.80 -6.54 16.02
N ALA A 14 4.24 -5.53 15.27
CA ALA A 14 5.63 -5.09 15.25
C ALA A 14 6.11 -4.50 16.58
N ALA A 15 5.21 -3.83 17.32
CA ALA A 15 5.48 -3.29 18.66
C ALA A 15 5.84 -4.36 19.71
N SER A 16 5.69 -5.66 19.41
CA SER A 16 5.91 -6.78 20.34
C SER A 16 7.26 -7.50 20.20
N PHE A 17 8.18 -7.08 19.31
CA PHE A 17 9.47 -7.78 19.07
C PHE A 17 10.72 -6.99 19.53
N ASP A 18 11.76 -7.73 19.93
CA ASP A 18 13.11 -7.30 20.35
C ASP A 18 13.87 -6.53 19.24
N GLN A 19 14.80 -5.62 19.59
CA GLN A 19 15.23 -4.50 18.72
C GLN A 19 15.76 -4.89 17.31
N ASP A 20 16.44 -6.03 17.15
CA ASP A 20 16.88 -6.52 15.83
C ASP A 20 15.71 -7.12 15.01
N GLY A 21 14.80 -7.81 15.68
CA GLY A 21 13.55 -8.30 15.09
C GLY A 21 12.58 -7.17 14.76
N ARG A 22 12.61 -6.09 15.55
CA ARG A 22 11.79 -4.89 15.41
C ARG A 22 12.08 -4.16 14.10
N GLY A 23 13.34 -3.92 13.76
CA GLY A 23 13.70 -3.25 12.50
C GLY A 23 13.28 -4.04 11.25
N ASN A 24 13.41 -5.37 11.28
CA ASN A 24 12.89 -6.24 10.22
C ASN A 24 11.35 -6.25 10.18
N ALA A 25 10.70 -6.26 11.34
CA ALA A 25 9.24 -6.23 11.45
C ALA A 25 8.66 -4.88 10.95
N GLU A 26 9.28 -3.76 11.30
CA GLU A 26 8.90 -2.41 10.86
C GLU A 26 9.03 -2.27 9.34
N ARG A 27 10.14 -2.72 8.73
CA ARG A 27 10.31 -2.72 7.26
C ARG A 27 9.25 -3.58 6.56
N ARG A 28 8.91 -4.75 7.12
CA ARG A 28 7.85 -5.62 6.58
C ARG A 28 6.46 -5.00 6.72
N ALA A 29 6.17 -4.36 7.85
CA ALA A 29 4.90 -3.68 8.07
C ALA A 29 4.72 -2.51 7.10
N LEU A 30 5.76 -1.70 6.89
CA LEU A 30 5.75 -0.62 5.89
C LEU A 30 5.57 -1.15 4.47
N PHE A 31 6.34 -2.18 4.09
CA PHE A 31 6.24 -2.79 2.77
C PHE A 31 4.83 -3.32 2.49
N VAL A 32 4.27 -4.11 3.41
CA VAL A 32 2.93 -4.70 3.25
C VAL A 32 1.83 -3.63 3.35
N GLY A 33 1.97 -2.66 4.24
CA GLY A 33 1.04 -1.54 4.38
C GLY A 33 0.99 -0.65 3.13
N LEU A 34 2.11 -0.52 2.41
CA LEU A 34 2.21 0.33 1.23
C LEU A 34 1.69 -0.36 -0.05
N TRP A 35 1.73 -1.70 -0.14
CA TRP A 35 1.30 -2.43 -1.35
C TRP A 35 -0.11 -2.09 -1.82
N ALA A 36 -1.06 -2.03 -0.89
CA ALA A 36 -2.45 -1.78 -1.25
C ALA A 36 -2.71 -0.36 -1.81
N PRO A 37 -2.24 0.74 -1.18
CA PRO A 37 -2.32 2.05 -1.80
C PRO A 37 -1.52 2.13 -3.10
N THR A 38 -0.35 1.48 -3.21
CA THR A 38 0.42 1.47 -4.47
C THR A 38 -0.38 0.81 -5.60
N LEU A 39 -0.96 -0.38 -5.39
CA LEU A 39 -1.78 -1.06 -6.40
C LEU A 39 -3.03 -0.26 -6.77
N TRP A 40 -3.65 0.41 -5.80
CA TRP A 40 -4.80 1.27 -6.04
C TRP A 40 -4.46 2.44 -6.96
N PHE A 41 -3.37 3.15 -6.66
CA PHE A 41 -2.90 4.27 -7.48
C PHE A 41 -2.47 3.81 -8.87
N MET A 42 -1.77 2.67 -8.99
CA MET A 42 -1.46 2.10 -10.32
C MET A 42 -2.72 1.86 -11.15
N ALA A 43 -3.75 1.25 -10.56
CA ALA A 43 -5.02 1.01 -11.24
C ALA A 43 -5.75 2.31 -11.62
N GLN A 44 -5.65 3.36 -10.80
CA GLN A 44 -6.15 4.69 -11.16
C GLN A 44 -5.39 5.26 -12.35
N SER A 45 -4.06 5.26 -12.33
CA SER A 45 -3.24 5.74 -13.44
C SER A 45 -3.53 5.01 -14.75
N LEU A 46 -3.75 3.69 -14.71
CA LEU A 46 -4.13 2.93 -15.91
C LEU A 46 -5.51 3.34 -16.46
N ARG A 47 -6.48 3.60 -15.59
CA ARG A 47 -7.81 4.10 -16.01
C ARG A 47 -7.72 5.49 -16.60
N ASP A 48 -6.94 6.38 -15.99
CA ASP A 48 -6.76 7.75 -16.48
C ASP A 48 -6.09 7.74 -17.87
N LEU A 49 -5.09 6.87 -18.06
CA LEU A 49 -4.44 6.65 -19.36
C LEU A 49 -5.41 6.09 -20.41
N ASP A 50 -6.19 5.07 -20.06
CA ASP A 50 -7.19 4.48 -20.96
C ASP A 50 -8.24 5.52 -21.38
N GLN A 51 -8.72 6.33 -20.44
CA GLN A 51 -9.64 7.43 -20.72
C GLN A 51 -9.01 8.48 -21.63
N ALA A 52 -7.76 8.87 -21.40
CA ALA A 52 -7.05 9.83 -22.25
C ALA A 52 -6.90 9.33 -23.69
N VAL A 53 -6.72 8.01 -23.89
CA VAL A 53 -6.66 7.39 -25.22
C VAL A 53 -8.01 7.39 -25.93
N HIS A 54 -9.10 7.11 -25.22
CA HIS A 54 -10.43 6.91 -25.81
C HIS A 54 -11.31 8.17 -25.85
N THR A 55 -10.88 9.27 -25.21
CA THR A 55 -11.62 10.53 -25.26
C THR A 55 -11.16 11.35 -26.47
N PRO A 56 -12.03 11.66 -27.44
CA PRO A 56 -11.65 12.52 -28.56
C PRO A 56 -11.33 13.94 -28.06
N PRO A 57 -10.34 14.63 -28.65
CA PRO A 57 -10.08 16.03 -28.33
C PRO A 57 -11.35 16.86 -28.65
N ARG A 58 -11.73 17.72 -27.71
CA ARG A 58 -12.80 18.72 -27.90
C ARG A 58 -12.29 19.90 -28.71
#